data_AF-A0A530GJ02-F1
#
_entry.id   AF-A0A530GJ02-F1
#
_cell.length_a   1.000
_cell.length_b   1.000
_cell.length_c   1.000
_cell.angle_alpha   90.00
_cell.angle_beta   90.00
_cell.angle_gamma   90.00
#
_symmetry.space_group_name_H-M   'P 1'
#
loop_
_entity.id
_entity.type
_entity.pdbx_description
1 polymer ?
#
loop_
_entity_poly.entity_id
_entity_poly.type
_entity_poly.pdbx_seq_one_letter_code
_entity_poly.pdbx_strand_id
1 'polypeptide(L)'
;GIVVAHSNESEWQQFKNNKNNEAFLDRILVVKVPYCLRITEERQIYEKLLRESELANSPCAPEVLDILSRFTVSTRLAEHENSPLYTKMRAYDGENLKEIDPKAKSVQEYRDAAGVDEGMTGVSTRFAFKILSQTFNYDTKEVAADPVHLMY
;
A
#
# COMPACT_ATOMS: atom_id res chain seq x y z
N GLY A 1 22.04 1.25 25.12
CA GLY A 1 21.73 1.89 23.83
C GLY A 1 20.72 1.04 23.09
N ILE A 2 19.84 1.64 22.30
CA ILE A 2 18.88 0.92 21.45
C ILE A 2 19.49 0.82 20.07
N VAL A 3 19.46 -0.38 19.47
CA VAL A 3 19.85 -0.59 18.07
C VAL A 3 18.58 -0.82 17.28
N VAL A 4 18.41 -0.08 16.18
CA VAL A 4 17.29 -0.25 15.25
C VAL A 4 17.87 -0.75 13.93
N ALA A 5 17.30 -1.85 13.44
CA ALA A 5 17.65 -2.43 12.15
C ALA A 5 16.37 -2.67 11.33
N HIS A 6 16.50 -2.63 10.01
CA HIS A 6 15.44 -3.02 9.08
C HIS A 6 15.92 -4.20 8.24
N SER A 7 15.00 -5.08 7.87
CA SER A 7 15.28 -6.23 7.00
C SER A 7 13.98 -6.64 6.30
N ASN A 8 14.13 -7.29 5.15
CA ASN A 8 12.98 -7.89 4.46
C ASN A 8 12.57 -9.20 5.15
N GLU A 9 11.31 -9.60 4.99
CA GLU A 9 10.79 -10.81 5.62
C GLU A 9 11.62 -12.06 5.24
N SER A 10 12.05 -12.18 3.99
CA SER A 10 12.86 -13.33 3.53
C SER A 10 14.21 -13.44 4.24
N GLU A 11 14.88 -12.30 4.45
CA GLU A 11 16.15 -12.22 5.16
C GLU A 11 15.96 -12.49 6.64
N TRP A 12 14.90 -11.95 7.24
CA TRP A 12 14.53 -12.23 8.62
C TRP A 12 14.28 -13.71 8.87
N GLN A 13 13.55 -14.39 7.97
CA GLN A 13 13.30 -15.83 8.08
C GLN A 13 14.60 -16.63 7.99
N GLN A 14 15.50 -16.28 7.07
CA GLN A 14 16.83 -16.90 6.99
C GLN A 14 17.66 -16.66 8.25
N PHE A 15 17.64 -15.44 8.78
CA PHE A 15 18.34 -15.07 10.01
C PHE A 15 17.83 -15.86 11.21
N LYS A 16 16.51 -15.96 11.37
CA LYS A 16 15.84 -16.69 12.46
C LYS A 16 16.09 -18.20 12.39
N ASN A 17 16.13 -18.77 11.19
CA ASN A 17 16.35 -20.22 11.01
C ASN A 17 17.81 -20.64 11.21
N ASN A 18 18.74 -19.68 11.30
CA ASN A 18 20.15 -19.96 11.56
C ASN A 18 20.42 -20.12 13.07
N LYS A 19 20.74 -21.34 13.50
CA LYS A 19 21.04 -21.66 14.91
C LYS A 19 22.18 -20.85 15.52
N ASN A 20 23.13 -20.38 14.72
CA ASN A 20 24.22 -19.53 15.21
C ASN A 20 23.70 -18.17 15.74
N ASN A 21 22.50 -17.77 15.33
CA ASN A 21 21.90 -16.49 15.71
C ASN A 21 20.92 -16.60 16.88
N GLU A 22 20.70 -17.80 17.44
CA GLU A 22 19.69 -18.06 18.47
C GLU A 22 19.86 -17.15 19.69
N ALA A 23 21.11 -16.91 20.11
CA ALA A 23 21.42 -16.02 21.24
C ALA A 23 21.03 -14.54 21.02
N PHE A 24 20.82 -14.11 19.76
CA PHE A 24 20.36 -12.75 19.47
C PHE A 24 18.83 -12.63 19.53
N LEU A 25 18.09 -13.72 19.32
CA LEU A 25 16.63 -13.69 19.22
C LEU A 25 15.98 -13.20 20.52
N ASP A 26 16.53 -13.56 21.67
CA ASP A 26 16.04 -13.12 22.99
C ASP A 26 16.21 -11.60 23.24
N ARG A 27 16.99 -10.92 22.40
CA ARG A 27 17.30 -9.48 22.54
C ARG A 27 16.73 -8.64 21.39
N ILE A 28 15.95 -9.26 20.50
CA ILE A 28 15.34 -8.58 19.35
C ILE A 28 13.83 -8.49 19.56
N LEU A 29 13.30 -7.28 19.45
CA LEU A 29 11.86 -7.06 19.31
C LEU A 29 11.53 -6.89 17.82
N VAL A 30 10.79 -7.84 17.25
CA VAL A 30 10.37 -7.79 15.86
C VAL A 30 9.09 -6.99 15.75
N VAL A 31 9.11 -5.95 14.91
CA VAL A 31 7.92 -5.18 14.54
C VAL A 31 7.69 -5.38 13.05
N LYS A 32 6.59 -6.03 12.70
CA LYS A 32 6.15 -6.14 11.30
C LYS A 32 5.51 -4.82 10.87
N VAL A 33 5.91 -4.32 9.71
CA VAL A 33 5.38 -3.07 9.14
C VAL A 33 4.65 -3.40 7.84
N PRO A 34 3.30 -3.45 7.84
CA PRO A 34 2.53 -3.70 6.63
C PRO A 34 2.54 -2.48 5.71
N TYR A 35 2.14 -2.70 4.46
CA TYR A 35 1.82 -1.62 3.55
C TYR A 35 0.61 -0.80 4.04
N CYS A 36 0.50 0.43 3.52
CA CYS A 36 -0.69 1.24 3.76
C CYS A 36 -1.93 0.57 3.16
N LEU A 37 -3.01 0.56 3.95
CA LEU A 37 -4.30 -0.06 3.63
C LEU A 37 -5.42 0.98 3.41
N ARG A 38 -5.07 2.26 3.39
CA ARG A 38 -5.99 3.38 3.21
C ARG A 38 -5.65 4.10 1.91
N ILE A 39 -6.66 4.38 1.10
CA ILE A 39 -6.49 5.04 -0.19
C ILE A 39 -5.92 6.44 0.06
N THR A 40 -6.51 7.16 1.01
CA THR A 40 -6.12 8.55 1.33
C THR A 40 -4.66 8.64 1.75
N GLU A 41 -4.18 7.71 2.58
CA GLU A 41 -2.80 7.68 3.05
C GLU A 41 -1.83 7.25 1.93
N GLU A 42 -2.17 6.25 1.10
CA GLU A 42 -1.32 5.86 -0.03
C GLU A 42 -1.21 6.99 -1.07
N ARG A 43 -2.30 7.73 -1.31
CA ARG A 43 -2.29 8.91 -2.18
C ARG A 43 -1.33 9.98 -1.67
N GLN A 44 -1.33 10.25 -0.36
CA GLN A 44 -0.41 11.22 0.24
C GLN A 44 1.06 10.82 0.05
N ILE A 45 1.37 9.53 0.02
CA ILE A 45 2.72 9.05 -0.29
C ILE A 45 3.09 9.45 -1.73
N TYR A 46 2.21 9.24 -2.70
CA TYR A 46 2.48 9.62 -4.09
C TYR A 46 2.57 11.13 -4.29
N GLU A 47 1.69 11.91 -3.66
CA GLU A 47 1.75 13.37 -3.68
C GLU A 47 3.09 13.87 -3.13
N LYS A 48 3.56 13.29 -2.01
CA LYS A 48 4.87 13.62 -1.44
C LYS A 48 6.00 13.28 -2.42
N LEU A 49 6.00 12.08 -2.99
CA LEU A 49 7.04 11.63 -3.93
C LEU A 49 7.10 12.50 -5.18
N LEU A 50 5.94 12.87 -5.75
CA LEU A 50 5.87 13.76 -6.91
C LEU A 50 6.41 15.16 -6.58
N ARG A 51 6.00 15.72 -5.44
CA ARG A 51 6.47 17.03 -4.98
C ARG A 51 7.98 17.09 -4.77
N GLU A 52 8.58 15.98 -4.34
CA GLU A 52 10.04 15.86 -4.14
C GLU A 52 10.80 15.46 -5.42
N SER A 53 10.11 15.28 -6.55
CA SER A 53 10.68 14.87 -7.82
C SER A 53 10.79 16.02 -8.84
N GLU A 54 11.48 15.78 -9.95
CA GLU A 54 11.53 16.70 -11.10
C GLU A 54 10.16 16.89 -11.79
N LEU A 55 9.18 16.02 -11.48
CA LEU A 55 7.82 16.05 -12.04
C LEU A 55 6.87 16.95 -11.23
N ALA A 56 7.34 17.63 -10.19
CA ALA A 56 6.49 18.41 -9.28
C ALA A 56 5.62 19.48 -9.98
N ASN A 57 6.11 20.03 -11.10
CA ASN A 57 5.42 21.04 -11.90
C ASN A 57 4.78 20.47 -13.18
N SER A 58 4.92 19.17 -13.42
CA SER A 58 4.36 18.52 -14.61
C SER A 58 2.84 18.36 -14.47
N PRO A 59 2.06 18.54 -15.55
CA PRO A 59 0.63 18.31 -15.51
C PRO A 59 0.29 16.89 -15.05
N CYS A 60 -0.53 16.78 -14.01
CA CYS A 60 -1.08 15.53 -13.52
C CYS A 60 -2.60 15.65 -13.58
N ALA A 61 -3.23 14.86 -14.45
CA ALA A 61 -4.68 14.87 -14.57
C ALA A 61 -5.35 14.46 -13.25
N PRO A 62 -6.57 14.96 -12.98
CA PRO A 62 -7.37 14.49 -11.86
C PRO A 62 -7.53 12.97 -11.88
N GLU A 63 -7.73 12.37 -10.70
CA GLU A 63 -7.93 10.92 -10.50
C GLU A 63 -6.72 10.01 -10.77
N VAL A 64 -5.62 10.46 -11.40
CA VAL A 64 -4.44 9.60 -11.65
C VAL A 64 -3.93 8.97 -10.34
N LEU A 65 -3.74 9.80 -9.31
CA LEU A 65 -3.26 9.33 -8.02
C LEU A 65 -4.33 8.49 -7.31
N ASP A 66 -5.61 8.87 -7.38
CA ASP A 66 -6.70 8.14 -6.75
C ASP A 66 -6.87 6.73 -7.35
N ILE A 67 -6.78 6.60 -8.67
CA ILE A 67 -6.86 5.31 -9.36
C ILE A 67 -5.66 4.43 -8.98
N LEU A 68 -4.45 4.98 -9.01
CA LEU A 68 -3.24 4.24 -8.61
C LEU A 68 -3.31 3.80 -7.14
N SER A 69 -3.75 4.68 -6.24
CA SER A 69 -3.90 4.36 -4.82
C SER A 69 -4.97 3.30 -4.58
N ARG A 70 -6.13 3.39 -5.23
CA ARG A 70 -7.17 2.35 -5.14
C ARG A 70 -6.67 1.01 -5.66
N PHE A 71 -6.00 0.98 -6.80
CA PHE A 71 -5.44 -0.25 -7.36
C PHE A 71 -4.46 -0.88 -6.37
N THR A 72 -3.45 -0.14 -5.93
CA THR A 72 -2.39 -0.66 -5.05
C THR A 72 -2.93 -1.12 -3.69
N VAL A 73 -3.79 -0.33 -3.03
CA VAL A 73 -4.44 -0.72 -1.76
C VAL A 73 -5.29 -1.96 -1.95
N SER A 74 -6.06 -2.07 -3.02
CA SER A 74 -6.88 -3.27 -3.28
C SER A 74 -6.04 -4.54 -3.35
N THR A 75 -4.83 -4.49 -3.92
CA THR A 75 -3.92 -5.66 -3.99
C THR A 75 -3.34 -6.09 -2.64
N ARG A 76 -3.45 -5.26 -1.60
CA ARG A 76 -2.89 -5.48 -0.26
C ARG A 76 -3.92 -5.96 0.75
N LEU A 77 -5.21 -5.73 0.44
CA LEU A 77 -6.32 -6.12 1.29
C LEU A 77 -6.65 -7.60 1.07
N ALA A 78 -6.84 -8.33 2.16
CA ALA A 78 -7.31 -9.70 2.09
C ALA A 78 -8.79 -9.74 1.65
N GLU A 79 -9.16 -10.71 0.82
CA GLU A 79 -10.55 -10.95 0.45
C GLU A 79 -11.39 -11.32 1.67
N HIS A 80 -12.69 -11.01 1.61
CA HIS A 80 -13.63 -11.35 2.66
C HIS A 80 -14.85 -12.03 2.05
N GLU A 81 -15.20 -13.22 2.54
CA GLU A 81 -16.23 -14.08 1.92
C GLU A 81 -17.58 -13.36 1.72
N ASN A 82 -17.97 -12.52 2.68
CA ASN A 82 -19.28 -11.87 2.69
C ASN A 82 -19.24 -10.36 2.41
N SER A 83 -18.15 -9.85 1.84
CA SER A 83 -18.03 -8.41 1.54
C SER A 83 -17.17 -8.16 0.30
N PRO A 84 -17.63 -7.32 -0.64
CA PRO A 84 -16.79 -6.86 -1.73
C PRO A 84 -15.53 -6.18 -1.22
N LEU A 85 -14.41 -6.39 -1.93
CA LEU A 85 -13.13 -5.76 -1.63
C LEU A 85 -13.22 -4.23 -1.64
N TYR A 86 -14.00 -3.69 -2.58
CA TYR A 86 -14.24 -2.25 -2.68
C TYR A 86 -14.95 -1.67 -1.45
N THR A 87 -15.97 -2.36 -0.93
CA THR A 87 -16.65 -1.99 0.33
C THR A 87 -15.66 -1.99 1.49
N LYS A 88 -14.85 -3.05 1.62
CA LYS A 88 -13.82 -3.15 2.64
C LYS A 88 -12.80 -2.01 2.54
N MET A 89 -12.32 -1.71 1.34
CA MET A 89 -11.36 -0.62 1.11
C MET A 89 -11.90 0.75 1.56
N ARG A 90 -13.16 1.08 1.22
CA ARG A 90 -13.82 2.31 1.67
C ARG A 90 -14.01 2.37 3.18
N ALA A 91 -14.31 1.23 3.81
CA ALA A 91 -14.40 1.14 5.26
C ALA A 91 -13.05 1.44 5.92
N TYR A 92 -11.94 0.92 5.39
CA TYR A 92 -10.59 1.21 5.90
C TYR A 92 -10.26 2.69 5.78
N ASP A 93 -10.69 3.34 4.70
CA ASP A 93 -10.52 4.78 4.47
C ASP A 93 -11.41 5.66 5.38
N GLY A 94 -12.24 5.04 6.23
CA GLY A 94 -13.03 5.71 7.26
C GLY A 94 -14.43 6.11 6.82
N GLU A 95 -14.89 5.66 5.65
CA GLU A 95 -16.23 5.93 5.18
C GLU A 95 -17.30 5.19 6.01
N ASN A 96 -18.40 5.88 6.35
CA ASN A 96 -19.53 5.25 7.01
C ASN A 96 -20.45 4.59 5.97
N LEU A 97 -20.28 3.28 5.80
CA LEU A 97 -20.97 2.53 4.75
C LEU A 97 -22.32 1.95 5.18
N LYS A 98 -22.75 2.11 6.44
CA LYS A 98 -23.99 1.48 6.93
C LYS A 98 -25.25 1.90 6.16
N GLU A 99 -25.26 3.13 5.63
CA GLU A 99 -26.36 3.66 4.83
C GLU A 99 -26.31 3.20 3.36
N ILE A 100 -25.12 2.84 2.87
CA ILE A 100 -24.88 2.48 1.46
C ILE A 100 -24.93 0.97 1.26
N ASP A 101 -24.36 0.22 2.20
CA ASP A 101 -24.30 -1.23 2.20
C ASP A 101 -24.60 -1.75 3.62
N PRO A 102 -25.83 -2.21 3.88
CA PRO A 102 -26.22 -2.77 5.18
C PRO A 102 -25.40 -4.00 5.60
N LYS A 103 -24.70 -4.65 4.66
CA LYS A 103 -23.82 -5.81 4.93
C LYS A 103 -22.39 -5.39 5.22
N ALA A 104 -22.03 -4.11 5.06
CA ALA A 104 -20.71 -3.60 5.37
C ALA A 104 -20.36 -3.88 6.83
N LYS A 105 -19.15 -4.41 7.04
CA LYS A 105 -18.63 -4.70 8.37
C LYS A 105 -17.88 -3.50 8.91
N SER A 106 -17.69 -3.48 10.23
CA SER A 106 -16.78 -2.54 10.86
C SER A 106 -15.33 -2.84 10.46
N VAL A 107 -14.46 -1.83 10.51
CA VAL A 107 -13.02 -2.00 10.25
C VAL A 107 -12.40 -3.05 11.18
N GLN A 108 -12.87 -3.13 12.43
CA GLN A 108 -12.37 -4.12 13.38
C GLN A 108 -12.71 -5.56 12.94
N GLU A 109 -13.97 -5.81 12.54
CA GLU A 109 -14.38 -7.13 12.02
C GLU A 109 -13.55 -7.53 10.78
N TYR A 110 -13.27 -6.58 9.88
CA TYR A 110 -12.44 -6.86 8.72
C TYR A 110 -11.00 -7.21 9.07
N ARG A 111 -10.41 -6.52 10.05
CA ARG A 111 -9.05 -6.81 10.54
C ARG A 111 -8.98 -8.16 11.23
N ASP A 112 -9.97 -8.47 12.05
CA ASP A 112 -10.04 -9.75 12.76
C ASP A 112 -10.17 -10.92 11.76
N ALA A 113 -10.95 -10.74 10.68
CA ALA A 113 -11.09 -11.73 9.61
C ALA A 113 -9.85 -11.88 8.73
N ALA A 114 -9.12 -10.79 8.47
CA ALA A 114 -7.92 -10.80 7.63
C ALA A 114 -6.67 -11.34 8.36
N GLY A 115 -6.64 -11.23 9.69
CA GLY A 115 -5.55 -11.70 10.51
C GLY A 115 -4.34 -10.76 10.53
N VAL A 116 -3.24 -11.26 11.14
CA VAL A 116 -2.07 -10.44 11.48
C VAL A 116 -1.16 -10.08 10.30
N ASP A 117 -1.32 -10.76 9.17
CA ASP A 117 -0.48 -10.57 7.98
C ASP A 117 -1.16 -9.72 6.89
N GLU A 118 -2.31 -9.11 7.19
CA GLU A 118 -2.97 -8.20 6.26
C GLU A 118 -2.06 -7.02 5.88
N GLY A 119 -1.96 -6.73 4.58
CA GLY A 119 -1.07 -5.70 4.07
C GLY A 119 0.41 -6.06 4.04
N MET A 120 0.80 -7.29 4.42
CA MET A 120 2.18 -7.76 4.26
C MET A 120 2.53 -8.18 2.82
N THR A 121 1.52 -8.30 1.95
CA THR A 121 1.65 -8.67 0.54
C THR A 121 0.92 -7.66 -0.35
N GLY A 122 1.11 -7.77 -1.67
CA GLY A 122 0.52 -6.88 -2.66
C GLY A 122 1.55 -5.99 -3.35
N VAL A 123 1.04 -5.04 -4.14
CA VAL A 123 1.87 -4.13 -4.94
C VAL A 123 2.61 -3.14 -4.04
N SER A 124 3.93 -3.12 -4.16
CA SER A 124 4.78 -2.18 -3.42
C SER A 124 4.62 -0.74 -3.92
N THR A 125 4.80 0.23 -3.01
CA THR A 125 4.85 1.67 -3.34
C THR A 125 5.94 1.97 -4.39
N ARG A 126 7.06 1.24 -4.38
CA ARG A 126 8.13 1.38 -5.39
C ARG A 126 7.63 0.98 -6.79
N PHE A 127 6.88 -0.12 -6.89
CA PHE A 127 6.28 -0.51 -8.16
C PHE A 127 5.28 0.54 -8.64
N ALA A 128 4.41 1.03 -7.75
CA ALA A 128 3.44 2.06 -8.07
C ALA A 128 4.11 3.35 -8.60
N PHE A 129 5.20 3.78 -7.96
CA PHE A 129 5.97 4.93 -8.41
C PHE A 129 6.63 4.71 -9.78
N LYS A 130 7.09 3.49 -10.08
CA LYS A 130 7.58 3.15 -11.42
C LYS A 130 6.48 3.32 -12.47
N ILE A 131 5.28 2.82 -12.21
CA ILE A 131 4.13 2.98 -13.12
C ILE A 131 3.79 4.46 -13.29
N LEU A 132 3.76 5.22 -12.19
CA LEU A 132 3.51 6.66 -12.24
C LEU A 132 4.56 7.38 -13.10
N SER A 133 5.85 7.07 -12.90
CA SER A 133 6.93 7.62 -13.72
C SER A 133 6.79 7.25 -15.20
N GLN A 134 6.38 6.02 -15.52
CA GLN A 134 6.12 5.61 -16.90
C GLN A 134 4.91 6.36 -17.49
N THR A 135 3.89 6.61 -16.68
CA THR A 135 2.68 7.38 -17.06
C THR A 135 3.06 8.81 -17.45
N PHE A 136 3.90 9.49 -16.65
CA PHE A 136 4.41 10.83 -16.97
C PHE A 136 5.29 10.88 -18.22
N ASN A 137 5.98 9.79 -18.56
CA ASN A 137 6.89 9.70 -19.70
C ASN A 137 6.30 8.93 -20.88
N TYR A 138 4.97 8.77 -20.93
CA TYR A 138 4.32 8.01 -21.99
C TYR A 138 4.45 8.69 -23.35
N ASP A 139 4.23 10.01 -23.41
CA ASP A 139 4.47 10.81 -24.61
C ASP A 139 5.92 11.35 -24.61
N THR A 140 6.57 11.28 -25.77
CA THR A 140 7.91 11.82 -26.00
C THR A 140 7.92 13.34 -26.21
N LYS A 141 6.74 13.93 -26.46
CA LYS A 141 6.56 15.37 -26.72
C LYS A 141 6.15 16.15 -25.48
N GLU A 142 5.46 15.52 -24.53
CA GLU A 142 4.92 16.16 -23.34
C GLU A 142 5.09 15.26 -22.12
N VAL A 143 5.57 15.84 -21.02
CA VAL A 143 5.68 15.15 -19.73
C VAL A 143 4.42 15.44 -18.93
N ALA A 144 3.43 14.54 -19.02
CA ALA A 144 2.15 14.66 -18.33
C ALA A 144 1.58 13.29 -17.96
N ALA A 145 0.84 13.22 -16.86
CA ALA A 145 0.17 11.99 -16.44
C ALA A 145 -1.33 12.04 -16.75
N ASP A 146 -1.82 11.00 -17.45
CA ASP A 146 -3.23 10.80 -17.80
C ASP A 146 -3.70 9.41 -17.32
N PRO A 147 -4.94 9.28 -16.78
CA PRO A 147 -5.48 8.01 -16.33
C PRO A 147 -5.50 6.91 -17.41
N VAL A 148 -5.60 7.26 -18.69
CA VAL A 148 -5.58 6.31 -19.80
C VAL A 148 -4.21 5.63 -19.89
N HIS A 149 -3.13 6.40 -19.74
CA HIS A 149 -1.76 5.87 -19.80
C HIS A 149 -1.40 5.03 -18.56
N LEU A 150 -2.11 5.23 -17.44
CA LEU A 150 -1.93 4.42 -16.23
C LEU A 150 -2.35 2.96 -16.43
N MET A 151 -3.23 2.70 -17.41
CA MET A 151 -3.81 1.37 -17.69
C MET A 151 -3.05 0.57 -18.76
N TYR A 152 -1.98 1.14 -19.34
CA TYR A 152 -1.12 0.52 -20.35
C TYR A 152 0.14 -0.07 -19.73
#